data_AF-A0A2D6PA24-F1
#
_entry.id   AF-A0A2D6PA24-F1
#
_cell.length_a   1.000
_cell.length_b   1.000
_cell.length_c   1.000
_cell.angle_alpha   90.00
_cell.angle_beta   90.00
_cell.angle_gamma   90.00
#
_symmetry.space_group_name_H-M   'P 1'
#
loop_
_entity.id
_entity.type
_entity.pdbx_description
1 polymer ?
#
loop_
_entity_poly.entity_id
_entity_poly.type
_entity_poly.pdbx_seq_one_letter_code
_entity_poly.pdbx_strand_id
1 'polypeptide(L)'
;MAESLKSKYKPSFPRKYQGDANNIVCRSSWERRFCKWCDTNPNILRWASEEFSIPYVSPVDNRVHRYYPDFLIEVKERNGKVKKYVVEVKPKRQTQPPKKGKRVTKSFIYETKTYAVNQAKWKAASEFCLDNGVEFKIITEDELGIK
;
A
#
# COMPACT_ATOMS: atom_id res chain seq x y z
N MET A 1 -11.49 -9.87 9.57
CA MET A 1 -11.61 -9.02 8.36
C MET A 1 -11.10 -7.64 8.72
N ALA A 2 -10.30 -6.98 7.88
CA ALA A 2 -9.95 -5.57 8.12
C ALA A 2 -11.25 -4.76 8.16
N GLU A 3 -11.64 -4.25 9.32
CA GLU A 3 -12.77 -3.34 9.40
C GLU A 3 -12.49 -2.11 8.53
N SER A 4 -13.40 -1.84 7.60
CA SER A 4 -13.41 -0.65 6.73
C SER A 4 -13.83 0.59 7.53
N LEU A 5 -13.14 0.86 8.64
CA LEU A 5 -13.34 2.07 9.43
C LEU A 5 -12.39 3.14 8.91
N LYS A 6 -12.93 3.98 8.02
CA LYS A 6 -12.24 5.20 7.61
C LYS A 6 -12.06 6.09 8.85
N SER A 7 -10.83 6.43 9.19
CA SER A 7 -10.53 7.24 10.37
C SER A 7 -9.45 8.27 10.09
N LYS A 8 -9.50 9.41 10.79
CA LYS A 8 -8.39 10.36 10.80
C LYS A 8 -7.30 9.87 11.74
N TYR A 9 -6.05 10.08 11.34
CA TYR A 9 -4.88 9.81 12.17
C TYR A 9 -4.19 11.13 12.54
N LYS A 10 -3.93 11.34 13.83
CA LYS A 10 -3.18 12.49 14.32
C LYS A 10 -1.79 12.00 14.74
N PRO A 11 -0.72 12.39 14.03
CA PRO A 11 0.64 11.93 14.34
C PRO A 11 1.15 12.55 15.63
N SER A 12 1.88 11.77 16.42
CA SER A 12 2.63 12.26 17.59
C SER A 12 3.91 12.97 17.15
N PHE A 13 4.46 12.59 16.00
CA PHE A 13 5.68 13.16 15.41
C PHE A 13 5.39 13.77 14.02
N PRO A 14 4.59 14.85 13.95
CA PRO A 14 4.14 15.44 12.67
C PRO A 14 5.28 15.86 11.75
N ARG A 15 6.46 16.20 12.29
CA ARG A 15 7.66 16.56 11.53
C ARG A 15 8.17 15.44 10.61
N LYS A 16 7.83 14.18 10.91
CA LYS A 16 8.17 13.02 10.06
C LYS A 16 7.22 12.87 8.87
N TYR A 17 6.00 13.42 8.96
CA TYR A 17 5.03 13.30 7.89
C TYR A 17 5.38 14.26 6.74
N GLN A 18 5.26 13.80 5.50
CA GLN A 18 5.50 14.57 4.29
C GLN A 18 4.15 14.79 3.61
N GLY A 19 3.47 15.88 3.98
CA GLY A 19 2.12 16.21 3.52
C GLY A 19 1.38 17.05 4.58
N ASP A 20 0.05 17.12 4.50
CA ASP A 20 -0.75 17.75 5.55
C ASP A 20 -0.94 16.81 6.76
N ALA A 21 -0.10 17.00 7.78
CA ALA A 21 -0.15 16.21 9.02
C ALA A 21 -1.47 16.35 9.79
N ASN A 22 -2.33 17.34 9.47
CA ASN A 22 -3.66 17.50 10.07
C ASN A 22 -4.74 16.72 9.32
N ASN A 23 -4.42 16.15 8.16
CA ASN A 23 -5.38 15.50 7.27
C ASN A 23 -4.95 14.10 6.80
N ILE A 24 -4.31 13.33 7.69
CA ILE A 24 -3.95 11.93 7.41
C ILE A 24 -5.20 11.06 7.55
N VAL A 25 -5.56 10.35 6.48
CA VAL A 25 -6.74 9.48 6.41
C VAL A 25 -6.30 8.03 6.30
N CYS A 26 -6.75 7.19 7.24
CA CYS A 26 -6.62 5.74 7.13
C CYS A 26 -7.93 5.18 6.57
N ARG A 27 -7.87 4.42 5.49
CA ARG A 27 -9.00 3.72 4.84
C ARG A 27 -9.29 2.37 5.49
N SER A 28 -8.37 1.86 6.30
CA SER A 28 -8.53 0.62 7.05
C SER A 28 -7.90 0.69 8.45
N SER A 29 -8.29 -0.23 9.33
CA SER A 29 -7.63 -0.41 10.62
C SER A 29 -6.16 -0.86 10.47
N TRP A 30 -5.81 -1.49 9.35
CA TRP A 30 -4.44 -1.94 9.05
C TRP A 30 -3.55 -0.77 8.66
N GLU A 31 -4.04 0.12 7.81
CA GLU A 31 -3.37 1.40 7.54
C GLU A 31 -3.22 2.22 8.82
N ARG A 32 -4.22 2.25 9.71
CA ARG A 32 -4.08 2.94 11.01
C ARG A 32 -2.95 2.34 11.85
N ARG A 33 -2.81 1.02 11.86
CA ARG A 33 -1.70 0.34 12.54
C ARG A 33 -0.36 0.70 11.89
N PHE A 34 -0.31 0.76 10.56
CA PHE A 34 0.89 1.14 9.81
C PHE A 34 1.27 2.62 10.00
N CYS A 35 0.31 3.55 9.98
CA CYS A 35 0.50 4.96 10.33
C CYS A 35 1.14 5.09 11.71
N LYS A 36 0.59 4.38 12.72
CA LYS A 36 1.16 4.38 14.07
C LYS A 36 2.61 3.88 14.08
N TRP A 37 2.90 2.79 13.36
CA TRP A 37 4.26 2.29 13.24
C TRP A 37 5.20 3.30 12.57
N CYS A 38 4.76 3.92 11.47
CA CYS A 38 5.53 4.96 10.78
C CYS A 38 5.82 6.17 11.67
N ASP A 39 4.82 6.64 12.41
CA ASP A 39 4.91 7.78 13.31
C ASP A 39 5.88 7.52 14.47
N THR A 40 5.72 6.41 15.18
CA THR A 40 6.44 6.17 16.44
C THR A 40 7.78 5.43 16.28
N ASN A 41 8.05 4.80 15.14
CA ASN A 41 9.32 4.09 14.94
C ASN A 41 10.47 5.07 14.67
N PRO A 42 11.53 5.11 15.51
CA PRO A 42 12.65 6.05 15.34
C PRO A 42 13.48 5.78 14.08
N ASN A 43 13.42 4.58 13.50
CA ASN A 43 14.10 4.25 12.25
C ASN A 43 13.37 4.79 11.02
N ILE A 44 12.13 5.24 11.16
CA ILE A 44 11.40 5.94 10.10
C ILE A 44 11.79 7.40 10.17
N LEU A 45 12.45 7.90 9.13
CA LEU A 45 12.90 9.27 9.02
C LEU A 45 11.80 10.17 8.47
N ARG A 46 11.12 9.70 7.42
CA ARG A 46 10.01 10.39 6.75
C ARG A 46 8.95 9.40 6.29
N TRP A 47 7.70 9.82 6.23
CA TRP A 47 6.63 9.03 5.64
C TRP A 47 5.49 9.91 5.09
N ALA A 48 4.75 9.40 4.12
CA ALA A 48 3.61 10.03 3.47
C ALA A 48 2.52 8.97 3.22
N SER A 49 1.25 9.37 3.10
CA SER A 49 0.14 8.47 2.76
C SER A 49 -0.75 9.06 1.66
N GLU A 50 -1.02 8.27 0.61
CA GLU A 50 -1.81 8.67 -0.58
C GLU A 50 -1.36 9.98 -1.30
N GLU A 51 -0.14 10.50 -1.07
CA GLU A 51 0.30 11.84 -1.57
C GLU A 51 0.71 11.88 -3.05
N PHE A 52 0.90 10.73 -3.72
CA PHE A 52 1.29 10.68 -5.13
C PHE A 52 0.62 9.53 -5.88
N SER A 53 0.61 9.62 -7.21
CA SER A 53 0.05 8.59 -8.09
C SER A 53 1.05 8.05 -9.09
N ILE A 54 0.97 6.76 -9.37
CA ILE A 54 1.70 6.04 -10.40
C ILE A 54 0.72 5.71 -11.54
N PRO A 55 1.01 6.09 -12.79
CA PRO A 55 0.18 5.71 -13.92
C PRO A 55 0.31 4.21 -14.22
N TYR A 56 -0.80 3.56 -14.56
CA TYR A 56 -0.79 2.16 -15.02
C TYR A 56 -1.83 1.94 -16.12
N VAL A 57 -1.62 0.97 -17.00
CA VAL A 57 -2.63 0.58 -18.00
C VAL A 57 -3.54 -0.47 -17.38
N SER A 58 -4.84 -0.16 -17.31
CA SER A 58 -5.83 -1.09 -16.79
C SER A 58 -6.10 -2.22 -17.80
N PRO A 59 -6.01 -3.50 -17.40
CA PRO A 59 -6.25 -4.63 -18.31
C PRO A 59 -7.73 -4.81 -18.67
N VAL A 60 -8.62 -4.02 -18.07
CA VAL A 60 -10.07 -4.11 -18.27
C VAL A 60 -10.52 -3.35 -19.50
N ASP A 61 -9.93 -2.18 -19.71
CA ASP A 61 -10.34 -1.19 -20.72
C ASP A 61 -9.17 -0.70 -21.57
N ASN A 62 -7.95 -1.17 -21.27
CA ASN A 62 -6.70 -0.80 -21.94
C ASN A 62 -6.42 0.72 -21.94
N ARG A 63 -6.84 1.41 -20.88
CA ARG A 63 -6.62 2.86 -20.68
C ARG A 63 -5.66 3.13 -19.54
N VAL A 64 -5.03 4.30 -19.55
CA VAL A 64 -4.17 4.76 -18.46
C VAL A 64 -5.03 5.23 -17.29
N HIS A 65 -4.75 4.69 -16.12
CA HIS A 65 -5.41 4.99 -14.84
C HIS A 65 -4.36 5.42 -13.80
N ARG A 66 -4.82 5.98 -12.69
CA ARG A 66 -3.96 6.38 -11.56
C ARG A 66 -4.03 5.35 -10.44
N TYR A 67 -2.87 4.90 -9.97
CA TYR A 67 -2.70 4.12 -8.76
C TYR A 67 -2.11 5.02 -7.67
N TYR A 68 -2.77 5.13 -6.53
CA TYR A 68 -2.25 5.82 -5.35
C TYR A 68 -1.79 4.74 -4.37
N PRO A 69 -0.47 4.53 -4.18
CA PRO A 69 0.03 3.62 -3.17
C PRO A 69 -0.31 4.14 -1.77
N ASP A 70 -0.48 3.22 -0.81
CA ASP A 70 -0.91 3.58 0.54
C ASP A 70 0.13 4.45 1.26
N PHE A 71 1.43 4.13 1.10
CA PHE A 71 2.50 4.86 1.78
C PHE A 71 3.78 5.02 0.95
N LEU A 72 4.51 6.10 1.24
CA LEU A 72 5.93 6.27 0.90
C LEU A 72 6.69 6.47 2.20
N ILE A 73 7.75 5.70 2.44
CA ILE A 73 8.55 5.79 3.67
C ILE A 73 10.05 5.91 3.35
N GLU A 74 10.76 6.62 4.21
CA GLU A 74 12.22 6.71 4.24
C GLU A 74 12.70 6.09 5.56
N VAL A 75 13.48 5.02 5.48
CA VAL A 75 13.84 4.16 6.60
C VAL A 75 15.35 4.06 6.73
N LYS A 76 15.86 4.21 7.95
CA LYS A 76 17.23 3.88 8.31
C LYS A 76 17.30 2.39 8.68
N GLU A 77 17.96 1.59 7.85
CA GLU A 77 18.17 0.17 8.09
C GLU A 77 19.20 -0.08 9.20
N ARG A 78 19.25 -1.32 9.71
CA ARG A 78 20.19 -1.74 10.76
C ARG A 78 21.66 -1.55 10.37
N ASN A 79 21.96 -1.64 9.09
CA ASN A 79 23.30 -1.40 8.53
C ASN A 79 23.64 0.10 8.40
N GLY A 80 22.75 1.00 8.85
CA GLY A 80 22.90 2.46 8.78
C GLY A 80 22.49 3.09 7.45
N LYS A 81 22.21 2.31 6.40
CA LYS A 81 21.78 2.82 5.09
C LYS A 81 20.37 3.36 5.15
N VAL A 82 20.14 4.43 4.41
CA VAL A 82 18.80 5.00 4.21
C VAL A 82 18.21 4.42 2.93
N LYS A 83 17.01 3.85 3.04
CA LYS A 83 16.24 3.33 1.91
C LYS A 83 14.86 3.96 1.85
N LYS A 84 14.35 4.09 0.64
CA LYS A 84 12.97 4.53 0.39
C LYS A 84 12.13 3.33 -0.03
N TYR A 85 10.90 3.29 0.44
CA TYR A 85 9.94 2.26 0.06
C TYR A 85 8.60 2.86 -0.32
N VAL A 86 8.03 2.38 -1.42
CA VAL A 86 6.59 2.52 -1.70
C VAL A 86 5.91 1.28 -1.13
N VAL A 87 4.87 1.48 -0.34
CA VAL A 87 4.22 0.41 0.41
C VAL A 87 2.73 0.36 0.09
N GLU A 88 2.24 -0.84 -0.20
CA GLU A 88 0.82 -1.19 -0.24
C GLU A 88 0.51 -2.07 0.98
N VAL A 89 -0.53 -1.74 1.75
CA VAL A 89 -1.04 -2.53 2.87
C VAL A 89 -2.28 -3.29 2.43
N LYS A 90 -2.22 -4.63 2.44
CA LYS A 90 -3.37 -5.44 1.97
C LYS A 90 -3.41 -6.83 2.58
N PRO A 91 -4.61 -7.42 2.79
CA PRO A 91 -4.71 -8.82 3.21
C PRO A 91 -4.02 -9.76 2.24
N LYS A 92 -3.25 -10.71 2.77
CA LYS A 92 -2.51 -11.72 1.99
C LYS A 92 -3.41 -12.54 1.07
N ARG A 93 -4.68 -12.75 1.45
CA ARG A 93 -5.67 -13.38 0.56
C ARG A 93 -5.88 -12.60 -0.74
N GLN A 94 -5.78 -11.27 -0.71
CA GLN A 94 -5.98 -10.41 -1.88
C GLN A 94 -4.72 -10.27 -2.76
N THR A 95 -3.57 -10.76 -2.29
CA THR A 95 -2.34 -10.84 -3.08
C THR A 95 -2.27 -12.12 -3.91
N GLN A 96 -3.17 -13.07 -3.65
CA GLN A 96 -3.23 -14.36 -4.31
C GLN A 96 -4.30 -14.39 -5.41
N PRO A 97 -4.08 -15.19 -6.47
CA PRO A 97 -5.08 -15.37 -7.50
C PRO A 97 -6.35 -16.02 -6.91
N PRO A 98 -7.54 -15.63 -7.39
CA PRO A 98 -8.78 -16.23 -6.94
C PRO A 98 -8.83 -17.72 -7.31
N LYS A 99 -9.31 -18.55 -6.40
CA LYS A 99 -9.42 -20.00 -6.61
C LYS A 99 -10.64 -20.31 -7.46
N LYS A 100 -10.44 -20.99 -8.59
CA LYS A 100 -11.54 -21.44 -9.45
C LYS A 100 -12.32 -22.54 -8.73
N GLY A 101 -13.61 -22.30 -8.49
CA GLY A 101 -14.54 -23.32 -8.00
C GLY A 101 -14.99 -24.27 -9.10
N LYS A 102 -15.87 -25.22 -8.76
CA LYS A 102 -16.47 -26.16 -9.74
C LYS A 102 -17.26 -25.45 -10.85
N ARG A 103 -17.84 -24.28 -10.55
CA ARG A 103 -18.59 -23.43 -11.49
C ARG A 103 -17.97 -22.05 -11.54
N VAL A 104 -17.99 -21.43 -12.70
CA VAL A 104 -17.64 -20.01 -12.87
C VAL A 104 -18.81 -19.17 -12.36
N THR A 105 -18.59 -18.41 -11.28
CA THR A 105 -19.60 -17.55 -10.67
C THR A 105 -19.32 -16.07 -10.98
N LYS A 106 -20.33 -15.21 -10.80
CA LYS A 106 -20.14 -13.75 -10.90
C LYS A 106 -19.07 -13.23 -9.92
N SER A 107 -19.03 -13.80 -8.70
CA SER A 107 -17.98 -13.47 -7.70
C SER A 107 -16.59 -13.81 -8.22
N PHE A 108 -16.41 -15.00 -8.80
CA PHE A 108 -15.12 -15.41 -9.35
C PHE A 108 -14.65 -14.47 -10.48
N ILE A 109 -15.55 -14.07 -11.38
CA ILE A 109 -15.22 -13.12 -12.45
C ILE A 109 -14.81 -11.76 -11.86
N TYR A 110 -15.55 -11.27 -10.88
CA TYR A 110 -15.26 -10.00 -10.20
C TYR A 110 -13.91 -10.03 -9.47
N GLU A 111 -13.64 -11.08 -8.71
CA GLU A 111 -12.37 -11.28 -8.01
C GLU A 111 -11.20 -11.39 -9.00
N THR A 112 -11.39 -12.09 -10.12
CA THR A 112 -10.38 -12.23 -11.18
C THR A 112 -10.05 -10.89 -11.83
N LYS A 113 -11.08 -10.11 -12.15
CA LYS A 113 -10.91 -8.75 -12.69
C LYS A 113 -10.16 -7.85 -11.70
N THR A 114 -10.54 -7.89 -10.43
CA THR A 114 -9.90 -7.10 -9.36
C THR A 114 -8.44 -7.50 -9.17
N TYR A 115 -8.16 -8.80 -9.18
CA TYR A 115 -6.81 -9.34 -9.10
C TYR A 115 -5.96 -8.87 -10.27
N ALA A 116 -6.45 -8.98 -11.51
CA ALA A 116 -5.73 -8.54 -12.71
C ALA A 116 -5.41 -7.03 -12.67
N VAL A 117 -6.36 -6.19 -12.22
CA VAL A 117 -6.12 -4.75 -12.02
C VAL A 117 -5.04 -4.51 -10.97
N ASN A 118 -5.07 -5.19 -9.82
CA ASN A 118 -4.04 -5.04 -8.79
C ASN A 118 -2.66 -5.48 -9.29
N GLN A 119 -2.57 -6.57 -10.07
CA GLN A 119 -1.31 -7.00 -10.67
C GLN A 119 -0.75 -5.92 -11.61
N ALA A 120 -1.59 -5.29 -12.44
CA ALA A 120 -1.17 -4.20 -13.31
C ALA A 120 -0.66 -2.97 -12.52
N LYS A 121 -1.34 -2.61 -11.43
CA LYS A 121 -0.91 -1.54 -10.51
C LYS A 121 0.46 -1.85 -9.89
N TRP A 122 0.64 -3.05 -9.35
CA TRP A 122 1.87 -3.45 -8.66
C TRP A 122 3.04 -3.61 -9.62
N LYS A 123 2.79 -4.05 -10.86
CA LYS A 123 3.80 -4.07 -11.91
C LYS A 123 4.29 -2.65 -12.20
N ALA A 124 3.37 -1.72 -12.48
CA ALA A 124 3.72 -0.32 -12.75
C ALA A 124 4.44 0.33 -11.56
N ALA A 125 4.04 0.00 -10.33
CA ALA A 125 4.71 0.50 -9.13
C ALA A 125 6.12 -0.06 -8.95
N SER A 126 6.32 -1.34 -9.27
CA SER A 126 7.64 -1.97 -9.20
C SER A 126 8.60 -1.35 -10.23
N GLU A 127 8.12 -1.12 -11.46
CA GLU A 127 8.87 -0.43 -12.52
C GLU A 127 9.20 1.02 -12.12
N PHE A 128 8.19 1.78 -11.67
CA PHE A 128 8.40 3.13 -11.16
C PHE A 128 9.43 3.18 -10.03
N CYS A 129 9.36 2.25 -9.09
CA CYS A 129 10.29 2.19 -7.97
C CYS A 129 11.72 1.90 -8.44
N LEU A 130 11.90 0.95 -9.36
CA LEU A 130 13.20 0.61 -9.93
C LEU A 130 13.86 1.83 -10.59
N ASP A 131 13.13 2.57 -11.41
CA ASP A 131 13.63 3.75 -12.12
C ASP A 131 14.00 4.91 -11.17
N ASN A 132 13.43 4.94 -9.96
CA ASN A 132 13.63 6.01 -8.99
C ASN A 132 14.55 5.60 -7.80
N GLY A 133 15.15 4.41 -7.84
CA GLY A 133 15.99 3.90 -6.75
C GLY A 133 15.21 3.68 -5.44
N VAL A 134 13.93 3.32 -5.55
CA VAL A 134 13.00 3.02 -4.46
C VAL A 134 12.65 1.53 -4.51
N GLU A 135 12.21 0.94 -3.42
CA GLU A 135 11.74 -0.46 -3.39
C GLU A 135 10.22 -0.53 -3.18
N PHE A 136 9.51 -1.29 -4.01
CA PHE A 136 8.08 -1.55 -3.80
C PHE A 136 7.87 -2.73 -2.86
N LYS A 137 7.00 -2.58 -1.85
CA LYS A 137 6.67 -3.63 -0.88
C LYS A 137 5.18 -3.76 -0.65
N ILE A 138 4.72 -4.99 -0.50
CA ILE A 138 3.37 -5.31 -0.04
C ILE A 138 3.48 -5.76 1.42
N ILE A 139 2.71 -5.13 2.30
CA ILE A 139 2.64 -5.40 3.73
C ILE A 139 1.29 -6.05 4.02
N THR A 140 1.34 -7.21 4.65
CA THR A 140 0.16 -8.02 4.97
C THR A 140 -0.01 -8.17 6.48
N GLU A 141 -0.98 -8.98 6.90
CA GLU A 141 -1.18 -9.36 8.30
C GLU A 141 0.09 -9.93 8.95
N ASP A 142 0.93 -10.63 8.17
CA ASP A 142 2.16 -11.28 8.63
C ASP A 142 3.17 -10.23 9.13
N GLU A 143 3.42 -9.19 8.33
CA GLU A 143 4.34 -8.10 8.68
C GLU A 143 3.75 -7.15 9.72
N LEU A 144 2.42 -6.98 9.73
CA LEU A 144 1.74 -6.16 10.73
C LEU A 144 1.65 -6.86 12.09
N GLY A 145 1.89 -8.17 12.19
CA GLY A 145 1.69 -8.96 13.40
C GLY A 145 0.23 -8.99 13.82
N ILE A 146 -0.68 -9.20 12.85
CA ILE A 146 -2.10 -9.47 13.06
C ILE A 146 -2.27 -10.99 12.94
N LYS A 147 -2.88 -11.63 13.96
CA LYS A 147 -3.24 -13.05 13.94
C LYS A 147 -4.72 -13.22 13.69
#